data_AF-A0A839CVT9-F1
#
_entry.id   AF-A0A839CVT9-F1
#
_cell.length_a   1.000
_cell.length_b   1.000
_cell.length_c   1.000
_cell.angle_alpha   90.00
_cell.angle_beta   90.00
_cell.angle_gamma   90.00
#
_symmetry.space_group_name_H-M   'P 1'
#
loop_
_entity.id
_entity.type
_entity.pdbx_description
1 polymer ?
#
loop_
_entity_poly.entity_id
_entity_poly.type
_entity_poly.pdbx_seq_one_letter_code
_entity_poly.pdbx_strand_id
1 'polypeptide(L)'
;MPENNKIVIKKYPNRRLYNTAISAYITLEELSNLIKEDHNIIVIDAKTGEDLTRVTLTQIILEHESKGYSLLPLEFLKQIIKLYDNNLSSVFNAYITHSMDHFKKNENSMQEFMSSTGGGNFLFTNNWTKMWEDYSKKNADFMEAMLKNMSGLNPSSNNKKDK
;
A
#
# COMPACT_ATOMS: atom_id res chain seq x y z
N MET A 1 9.32 -11.97 -27.24
CA MET A 1 8.70 -10.63 -27.31
C MET A 1 9.67 -9.67 -26.63
N PRO A 2 10.01 -8.52 -27.23
CA PRO A 2 11.39 -8.06 -27.44
C PRO A 2 12.17 -7.77 -26.16
N GLU A 3 13.50 -7.89 -26.27
CA GLU A 3 14.48 -7.76 -25.20
C GLU A 3 14.28 -6.49 -24.36
N ASN A 4 14.10 -6.70 -23.05
CA ASN A 4 14.64 -5.88 -21.97
C ASN A 4 14.96 -4.41 -22.34
N ASN A 5 13.92 -3.59 -22.60
CA ASN A 5 14.10 -2.19 -22.98
C ASN A 5 14.43 -1.33 -21.76
N LYS A 6 15.59 -1.62 -21.17
CA LYS A 6 16.13 -1.00 -19.98
C LYS A 6 16.61 0.40 -20.34
N ILE A 7 16.00 1.42 -19.73
CA ILE A 7 16.40 2.82 -19.92
C ILE A 7 17.62 3.09 -19.03
N VAL A 8 18.73 3.45 -19.66
CA VAL A 8 19.97 3.80 -18.96
C VAL A 8 20.01 5.31 -18.74
N ILE A 9 20.20 5.70 -17.49
CA ILE A 9 20.37 7.09 -17.07
C ILE A 9 21.81 7.27 -16.64
N LYS A 10 22.56 8.14 -17.32
CA LYS A 10 23.92 8.52 -16.93
C LYS A 10 23.86 9.72 -15.98
N LYS A 11 24.35 9.55 -14.75
CA LYS A 11 24.44 10.61 -13.75
C LYS A 11 25.81 11.28 -13.83
N TYR A 12 25.80 12.61 -13.92
CA TYR A 12 27.00 13.44 -13.92
C TYR A 12 27.09 14.23 -12.60
N PRO A 13 28.32 14.64 -12.18
CA PRO A 13 28.55 15.27 -10.86
C PRO A 13 27.69 16.50 -10.57
N ASN A 14 27.35 17.30 -11.59
CA ASN A 14 26.56 18.52 -11.43
C ASN A 14 25.04 18.24 -11.35
N ARG A 15 24.64 17.14 -10.70
CA ARG A 15 23.26 16.65 -10.56
C ARG A 15 22.52 16.37 -11.89
N ARG A 16 23.21 16.39 -13.03
CA ARG A 16 22.60 16.16 -14.35
C ARG A 16 22.35 14.67 -14.56
N LEU A 17 21.15 14.33 -15.04
CA LEU A 17 20.77 12.99 -15.44
C LEU A 17 20.58 13.00 -16.95
N TYR A 18 21.27 12.11 -17.66
CA TYR A 18 21.15 11.98 -19.11
C TYR A 18 20.47 10.67 -19.46
N ASN A 19 19.30 10.75 -20.09
CA ASN A 19 18.54 9.60 -20.54
C ASN A 19 19.06 9.17 -21.92
N THR A 20 19.62 7.97 -22.01
CA THR A 20 20.18 7.47 -23.27
C THR A 20 19.13 7.03 -24.28
N ALA A 21 17.90 6.76 -23.85
CA ALA A 21 16.82 6.32 -24.74
C ALA A 21 16.30 7.48 -25.61
N ILE A 22 16.16 8.68 -25.03
CA ILE A 22 15.73 9.89 -25.74
C ILE A 22 16.86 10.88 -26.02
N SER A 23 18.10 10.50 -25.66
CA SER A 23 19.31 11.31 -25.86
C SER A 23 19.24 12.72 -25.27
N ALA A 24 18.56 12.89 -24.14
CA ALA A 24 18.29 14.20 -23.53
C ALA A 24 18.61 14.23 -22.02
N TYR A 25 18.88 15.42 -21.50
CA TYR A 25 18.97 15.63 -20.06
C TYR A 25 17.57 15.67 -19.46
N ILE A 26 17.41 15.01 -18.31
CA ILE A 26 16.18 14.96 -17.54
C ILE A 26 16.44 15.37 -16.09
N THR A 27 15.38 15.73 -15.39
CA THR A 27 15.32 16.03 -13.97
C THR A 27 15.05 14.75 -13.16
N LEU A 28 15.19 14.83 -11.83
CA LEU A 28 14.78 13.76 -10.91
C LEU A 28 13.25 13.53 -10.94
N GLU A 29 12.48 14.58 -11.23
CA GLU A 29 11.03 14.49 -11.35
C GLU A 29 10.60 13.73 -12.61
N GLU A 30 11.21 14.03 -13.76
CA GLU A 30 10.99 13.27 -14.99
C GLU A 30 11.46 11.82 -14.84
N LEU A 31 12.57 11.58 -14.15
CA LEU A 31 13.00 10.23 -13.80
C LEU A 31 11.97 9.50 -12.92
N SER A 32 11.41 10.18 -11.92
CA SER A 32 10.32 9.66 -11.08
C SER A 32 9.10 9.27 -11.92
N ASN A 33 8.74 10.09 -12.92
CA ASN A 33 7.62 9.79 -13.80
C ASN A 33 7.88 8.55 -14.67
N LEU A 34 9.09 8.37 -15.20
CA LEU A 34 9.46 7.14 -15.92
C LEU A 34 9.29 5.88 -15.03
N ILE A 35 9.62 5.98 -13.74
CA ILE A 35 9.44 4.86 -12.80
C ILE A 35 7.96 4.57 -12.54
N LYS A 36 7.12 5.62 -12.44
CA LYS A 36 5.66 5.48 -12.28
C LYS A 36 4.98 4.85 -13.51
N GLU A 37 5.57 5.02 -14.68
CA GLU A 37 5.15 4.37 -15.93
C GLU A 37 5.66 2.92 -16.06
N ASP A 38 6.21 2.35 -14.98
CA ASP A 38 6.76 0.98 -14.92
C ASP A 38 7.93 0.73 -15.90
N HIS A 39 8.67 1.77 -16.32
CA HIS A 39 9.90 1.57 -17.11
C HIS A 39 11.01 0.95 -16.27
N ASN A 40 11.75 0.00 -16.86
CA ASN A 40 12.93 -0.59 -16.22
C ASN A 40 14.13 0.37 -16.32
N ILE A 41 14.52 0.98 -15.21
CA ILE A 41 15.52 2.03 -15.13
C ILE A 41 16.81 1.52 -14.48
N ILE A 42 17.97 1.90 -15.02
CA ILE A 42 19.26 1.86 -14.31
C ILE A 42 19.91 3.22 -14.35
N VAL A 43 20.46 3.63 -13.22
CA VAL A 43 21.25 4.85 -13.12
C VAL A 43 22.71 4.47 -12.92
N ILE A 44 23.58 4.93 -13.81
CA ILE A 44 25.02 4.69 -13.73
C ILE A 44 25.77 6.01 -13.58
N ASP A 45 26.86 6.01 -12.82
CA ASP A 45 27.79 7.13 -12.83
C ASP A 45 28.47 7.25 -14.21
N ALA A 46 28.43 8.44 -14.81
CA ALA A 46 28.95 8.65 -16.15
C ALA A 46 30.49 8.58 -16.24
N LYS A 47 31.20 8.75 -15.12
CA LYS A 47 32.66 8.71 -15.04
C LYS A 47 33.17 7.33 -14.64
N THR A 48 32.58 6.74 -13.60
CA THR A 48 33.07 5.48 -13.00
C THR A 48 32.33 4.25 -13.50
N GLY A 49 31.11 4.40 -14.04
CA GLY A 49 30.25 3.30 -14.43
C GLY A 49 29.57 2.60 -13.25
N GLU A 50 29.71 3.11 -12.03
CA GLU A 50 29.09 2.55 -10.82
C GLU A 50 27.56 2.57 -10.92
N ASP A 51 26.89 1.52 -10.41
CA ASP A 51 25.44 1.48 -10.31
C ASP A 51 24.95 2.38 -9.17
N LEU A 52 24.38 3.51 -9.55
CA LEU A 52 23.80 4.52 -8.66
C LEU A 52 22.27 4.41 -8.57
N THR A 53 21.66 3.32 -9.05
CA THR A 53 20.20 3.16 -9.10
C THR A 53 19.60 3.29 -7.71
N ARG A 54 20.05 2.49 -6.75
CA ARG A 54 19.54 2.51 -5.37
C ARG A 54 19.65 3.91 -4.76
N VAL A 55 20.83 4.52 -4.84
CA VAL A 55 21.10 5.85 -4.27
C VAL A 55 20.20 6.92 -4.90
N THR A 56 20.01 6.88 -6.22
CA THR A 56 19.20 7.86 -6.94
C THR A 56 17.71 7.67 -6.66
N LEU A 57 17.22 6.43 -6.53
CA LEU A 57 15.84 6.16 -6.11
C LEU A 57 15.59 6.64 -4.67
N THR A 58 16.52 6.41 -3.74
CA THR A 58 16.43 6.96 -2.38
C THR A 58 16.37 8.48 -2.40
N GLN A 59 17.17 9.14 -3.25
CA GLN A 59 17.13 10.59 -3.41
C GLN A 59 15.76 11.08 -3.88
N ILE A 60 15.13 10.39 -4.84
CA ILE A 60 13.77 10.71 -5.32
C ILE A 60 12.76 10.64 -4.17
N ILE A 61 12.80 9.57 -3.38
CA ILE A 61 11.90 9.36 -2.24
C ILE A 61 12.03 10.49 -1.21
N LEU A 62 13.27 10.85 -0.85
CA LEU A 62 13.54 11.94 0.10
C LEU A 62 13.04 13.30 -0.41
N GLU A 63 13.20 13.58 -1.70
CA GLU A 63 12.72 14.83 -2.29
C GLU A 63 11.18 14.92 -2.23
N HIS A 64 10.46 13.81 -2.49
CA HIS A 64 9.01 13.78 -2.39
C HIS A 64 8.52 13.97 -0.94
N GLU A 65 9.11 13.29 0.04
CA GLU A 65 8.75 13.46 1.45
C GLU A 65 8.98 14.92 1.91
N SER A 66 10.07 15.56 1.45
CA SER A 66 10.37 16.96 1.77
C SER A 66 9.36 17.97 1.21
N LYS A 67 8.65 17.60 0.13
CA LYS A 67 7.58 18.41 -0.50
C LYS A 67 6.23 18.22 0.20
N GLY A 68 6.16 17.44 1.28
CA GLY A 68 4.94 17.24 2.09
C GLY A 68 4.07 16.05 1.66
N TYR A 69 4.53 15.23 0.70
CA TYR A 69 3.91 13.95 0.38
C TYR A 69 4.30 12.94 1.44
N SER A 70 3.65 12.96 2.61
CA SER A 70 4.03 12.07 3.72
C SER A 70 3.55 10.65 3.46
N LEU A 71 4.39 9.87 2.77
CA LEU A 71 4.18 8.45 2.50
C LEU A 71 4.89 7.57 3.52
N LEU A 72 5.90 8.11 4.22
CA LEU A 72 6.75 7.36 5.14
C LEU A 72 6.51 7.78 6.59
N PRO A 73 5.73 7.01 7.38
CA PRO A 73 5.50 7.31 8.78
C PRO A 73 6.81 7.37 9.58
N LEU A 74 6.92 8.29 10.53
CA LEU A 74 8.10 8.45 11.38
C LEU A 74 8.54 7.15 12.05
N GLU A 75 7.60 6.35 12.55
CA GLU A 75 7.91 5.08 13.20
C GLU A 75 8.47 4.04 12.22
N PHE A 76 8.08 4.08 10.95
CA PHE A 76 8.65 3.22 9.91
C PHE A 76 10.11 3.59 9.64
N LEU A 77 10.42 4.88 9.53
CA LEU A 77 11.80 5.37 9.36
C LEU A 77 12.70 4.93 10.52
N LYS A 78 12.23 5.06 11.78
CA LYS A 78 12.96 4.59 12.96
C LYS A 78 13.22 3.08 12.92
N GLN A 79 12.25 2.29 12.49
CA GLN A 79 12.40 0.84 12.36
C GLN A 79 13.44 0.49 11.28
N ILE A 80 13.42 1.15 10.12
CA ILE A 80 14.43 0.98 9.08
C ILE A 80 15.84 1.21 9.65
N ILE A 81 16.05 2.29 10.40
CA ILE A 81 17.36 2.62 10.99
C ILE A 81 17.82 1.51 11.95
N LYS A 82 16.95 1.07 12.87
CA LYS A 82 17.27 -0.01 13.83
C LYS A 82 17.59 -1.35 13.17
N LEU A 83 17.08 -1.59 11.96
CA LEU A 83 17.33 -2.83 11.22
C LEU A 83 18.69 -2.87 10.54
N TYR A 84 19.34 -1.73 10.28
CA TYR A 84 20.69 -1.71 9.73
C TYR A 84 21.74 -2.21 10.72
N ASP A 85 21.49 -2.05 12.03
CA ASP A 85 22.38 -2.53 13.10
C ASP A 85 22.20 -4.03 13.40
N ASN A 86 21.14 -4.65 12.86
CA ASN A 86 20.80 -6.05 13.10
C ASN A 86 20.97 -6.88 11.81
N ASN A 87 21.46 -8.12 11.92
CA ASN A 87 21.60 -9.07 10.79
C ASN A 87 20.25 -9.55 10.18
N LEU A 88 19.13 -8.86 10.43
CA LEU A 88 17.78 -9.21 10.00
C LEU A 88 17.33 -8.49 8.73
N SER A 89 18.24 -7.80 8.02
CA SER A 89 17.93 -7.06 6.79
C SER A 89 17.29 -7.93 5.70
N SER A 90 17.67 -9.21 5.59
CA SER A 90 17.10 -10.16 4.63
C SER A 90 15.63 -10.49 4.90
N VAL A 91 15.27 -10.71 6.17
CA VAL A 91 13.89 -10.99 6.61
C VAL A 91 13.00 -9.78 6.37
N PHE A 92 13.50 -8.59 6.68
CA PHE A 92 12.76 -7.35 6.43
C PHE A 92 12.49 -7.13 4.93
N ASN A 93 13.50 -7.32 4.07
CA ASN A 93 13.33 -7.20 2.63
C ASN A 93 12.25 -8.16 2.10
N ALA A 94 12.29 -9.43 2.52
CA ALA A 94 11.29 -10.42 2.12
C ALA A 94 9.86 -10.03 2.58
N TYR A 95 9.72 -9.58 3.83
CA TYR A 95 8.45 -9.13 4.38
C TYR A 95 7.89 -7.93 3.61
N ILE A 96 8.69 -6.88 3.41
CA ILE A 96 8.24 -5.66 2.71
C ILE A 96 7.86 -5.96 1.26
N THR A 97 8.63 -6.78 0.54
CA THR A 97 8.26 -7.19 -0.82
C THR A 97 6.91 -7.90 -0.84
N HIS A 98 6.68 -8.82 0.09
CA HIS A 98 5.40 -9.54 0.19
C HIS A 98 4.24 -8.61 0.56
N SER A 99 4.42 -7.74 1.55
CA SER A 99 3.41 -6.76 1.96
C SER A 99 3.05 -5.79 0.83
N MET A 100 4.03 -5.35 0.03
CA MET A 100 3.79 -4.48 -1.13
C MET A 100 3.04 -5.19 -2.26
N ASP A 101 3.34 -6.46 -2.52
CA ASP A 101 2.60 -7.28 -3.50
C ASP A 101 1.12 -7.43 -3.07
N HIS A 102 0.88 -7.71 -1.79
CA HIS A 102 -0.48 -7.73 -1.23
C HIS A 102 -1.18 -6.38 -1.33
N PHE A 103 -0.49 -5.28 -0.98
CA PHE A 103 -1.05 -3.94 -1.07
C PHE A 103 -1.47 -3.59 -2.50
N LYS A 104 -0.62 -3.86 -3.50
CA LYS A 104 -0.93 -3.66 -4.92
C LYS A 104 -2.12 -4.50 -5.39
N LYS A 105 -2.18 -5.78 -4.99
CA LYS A 105 -3.31 -6.67 -5.34
C LYS A 105 -4.63 -6.20 -4.74
N ASN A 106 -4.59 -5.66 -3.52
CA ASN A 106 -5.77 -5.15 -2.82
C ASN A 106 -6.16 -3.72 -3.25
N GLU A 107 -5.30 -2.99 -3.96
CA GLU A 107 -5.58 -1.63 -4.44
C GLU A 107 -6.81 -1.61 -5.34
N ASN A 108 -6.91 -2.55 -6.29
CA ASN A 108 -8.07 -2.64 -7.18
C ASN A 108 -9.37 -2.87 -6.38
N SER A 109 -9.35 -3.79 -5.42
CA SER A 109 -10.51 -4.04 -4.55
C SER A 109 -10.85 -2.85 -3.65
N MET A 110 -9.86 -2.08 -3.21
CA MET A 110 -10.05 -0.87 -2.41
C MET A 110 -10.59 0.29 -3.25
N GLN A 111 -10.08 0.49 -4.47
CA GLN A 111 -10.61 1.45 -5.43
C GLN A 111 -12.05 1.11 -5.84
N GLU A 112 -12.35 -0.17 -6.06
CA GLU A 112 -13.68 -0.67 -6.39
C GLU A 112 -14.65 -0.54 -5.21
N PHE A 113 -14.20 -0.82 -3.98
CA PHE A 113 -14.97 -0.57 -2.76
C PHE A 113 -15.25 0.93 -2.53
N MET A 114 -14.26 1.80 -2.76
CA MET A 114 -14.43 3.26 -2.67
C MET A 114 -15.33 3.82 -3.77
N SER A 115 -15.26 3.26 -4.99
CA SER A 115 -16.09 3.67 -6.13
C SER A 115 -17.53 3.17 -5.99
N SER A 116 -17.73 1.94 -5.50
CA SER A 116 -19.06 1.36 -5.26
C SER A 116 -19.79 1.96 -4.06
N THR A 117 -19.07 2.58 -3.11
CA THR A 117 -19.66 3.19 -1.90
C THR A 117 -19.86 4.71 -2.01
N GLY A 118 -19.64 5.32 -3.19
CA GLY A 118 -19.79 6.77 -3.37
C GLY A 118 -18.60 7.54 -2.78
N GLY A 119 -17.53 7.61 -3.56
CA GLY A 119 -16.24 8.21 -3.18
C GLY A 119 -16.35 9.65 -2.68
N GLY A 120 -15.62 9.94 -1.61
CA GLY A 120 -15.34 11.30 -1.13
C GLY A 120 -15.70 11.54 0.35
N ASN A 121 -16.80 10.96 0.83
CA ASN A 121 -17.30 11.29 2.18
C ASN A 121 -16.87 10.35 3.30
N PHE A 122 -16.29 9.18 3.00
CA PHE A 122 -15.96 8.20 4.05
C PHE A 122 -14.78 8.62 4.95
N LEU A 123 -13.77 9.29 4.38
CA LEU A 123 -12.59 9.72 5.14
C LEU A 123 -12.79 11.07 5.85
N PHE A 124 -13.75 11.90 5.41
CA PHE A 124 -14.00 13.25 5.93
C PHE A 124 -15.31 13.40 6.74
N THR A 125 -16.13 12.35 6.84
CA THR A 125 -17.31 12.35 7.74
C THR A 125 -17.19 11.24 8.78
N ASN A 126 -17.72 11.49 9.98
CA ASN A 126 -17.73 10.60 11.16
C ASN A 126 -18.59 9.32 10.96
N ASN A 127 -18.66 8.79 9.74
CA ASN A 127 -19.52 7.65 9.38
C ASN A 127 -18.96 6.29 9.82
N TRP A 128 -17.72 6.18 10.32
CA TRP A 128 -17.27 4.95 10.98
C TRP A 128 -18.11 4.63 12.23
N THR A 129 -18.42 5.65 13.03
CA THR A 129 -19.25 5.51 14.24
C THR A 129 -20.68 5.13 13.90
N LYS A 130 -21.24 5.75 12.85
CA LYS A 130 -22.61 5.45 12.38
C LYS A 130 -22.71 4.08 11.70
N MET A 131 -21.68 3.66 10.97
CA MET A 131 -21.61 2.33 10.38
C MET A 131 -21.43 1.25 11.44
N TRP A 132 -20.67 1.51 12.51
CA TRP A 132 -20.57 0.61 13.67
C TRP A 132 -21.89 0.56 14.46
N GLU A 133 -22.59 1.68 14.60
CA GLU A 133 -23.92 1.76 15.22
C GLU A 133 -25.00 1.03 14.40
N ASP A 134 -25.02 1.21 13.09
CA ASP A 134 -25.96 0.52 12.19
C ASP A 134 -25.63 -0.98 12.08
N TYR A 135 -24.35 -1.34 12.10
CA TYR A 135 -23.90 -2.75 12.13
C TYR A 135 -24.24 -3.40 13.47
N SER A 136 -24.00 -2.72 14.60
CA SER A 136 -24.35 -3.23 15.93
C SER A 136 -25.85 -3.30 16.16
N LYS A 137 -26.65 -2.35 15.64
CA LYS A 137 -28.12 -2.45 15.63
C LYS A 137 -28.63 -3.59 14.77
N LYS A 138 -28.13 -3.76 13.53
CA LYS A 138 -28.52 -4.91 12.70
C LYS A 138 -28.10 -6.25 13.31
N ASN A 139 -26.93 -6.33 13.94
CA ASN A 139 -26.51 -7.53 14.67
C ASN A 139 -27.35 -7.75 15.93
N ALA A 140 -27.76 -6.68 16.62
CA ALA A 140 -28.67 -6.75 17.76
C ALA A 140 -30.07 -7.21 17.33
N ASP A 141 -30.64 -6.66 16.25
CA ASP A 141 -31.94 -7.06 15.70
C ASP A 141 -31.89 -8.50 15.18
N PHE A 142 -30.79 -8.92 14.56
CA PHE A 142 -30.57 -10.31 14.15
C PHE A 142 -30.45 -11.24 15.36
N MET A 143 -29.69 -10.86 16.38
CA MET A 143 -29.56 -11.61 17.63
C MET A 143 -30.87 -11.64 18.41
N GLU A 144 -31.66 -10.57 18.40
CA GLU A 144 -32.97 -10.48 19.04
C GLU A 144 -33.98 -11.34 18.28
N ALA A 145 -34.00 -11.31 16.95
CA ALA A 145 -34.81 -12.19 16.12
C ALA A 145 -34.39 -13.67 16.30
N MET A 146 -33.10 -13.94 16.45
CA MET A 146 -32.56 -15.27 16.72
C MET A 146 -32.93 -15.74 18.14
N LEU A 147 -32.81 -14.89 19.16
CA LEU A 147 -33.22 -15.17 20.54
C LEU A 147 -34.74 -15.32 20.66
N LYS A 148 -35.51 -14.58 19.88
CA LYS A 148 -36.98 -14.71 19.80
C LYS A 148 -37.39 -15.99 19.10
N ASN A 149 -36.69 -16.40 18.04
CA ASN A 149 -36.89 -17.71 17.40
C ASN A 149 -36.39 -18.88 18.27
N MET A 150 -35.32 -18.69 19.05
CA MET A 150 -34.80 -19.70 19.98
C MET A 150 -35.65 -19.82 21.25
N SER A 151 -36.20 -18.71 21.77
CA SER A 151 -37.17 -18.73 22.88
C SER A 151 -38.55 -19.23 22.45
N GLY A 152 -38.83 -19.25 21.14
CA GLY A 152 -39.98 -19.95 20.55
C GLY A 152 -39.78 -21.47 20.36
N LEU A 153 -38.58 -22.00 20.61
CA LEU A 153 -38.27 -23.43 20.56
C LEU A 153 -38.07 -23.97 21.98
N ASN A 154 -39.18 -24.15 22.71
CA ASN A 154 -39.25 -25.08 23.82
C ASN A 154 -40.00 -26.34 23.37
N PRO A 155 -39.30 -27.43 22.97
CA PRO A 155 -39.93 -28.73 22.77
C PRO A 155 -39.75 -29.59 24.03
N SER A 156 -40.86 -29.91 24.71
CA SER A 156 -41.11 -31.06 25.62
C SER A 156 -42.07 -30.62 26.73
N SER A 157 -43.20 -31.26 27.05
CA SER A 157 -43.70 -32.60 26.76
C SER A 157 -45.21 -32.62 27.02
N ASN A 158 -45.94 -33.29 26.13
CA ASN A 158 -47.28 -33.78 26.42
C ASN A 158 -47.11 -35.21 26.94
N ASN A 159 -47.60 -35.53 28.14
CA ASN A 159 -48.07 -36.88 28.44
C ASN A 159 -49.10 -36.90 29.58
N LYS A 160 -50.36 -36.90 29.16
CA LYS A 160 -51.48 -37.72 29.68
C LYS A 160 -51.15 -38.73 30.80
N LYS A 161 -51.85 -38.68 31.95
CA LYS A 161 -52.95 -39.60 32.34
C LYS A 161 -53.32 -39.51 33.83
N ASP A 162 -54.65 -39.46 34.04
CA ASP A 162 -55.46 -40.15 35.06
C ASP A 162 -55.14 -39.97 36.56
N LYS A 163 -55.99 -39.20 37.26
CA LYS A 163 -56.96 -39.73 38.24
C LYS A 163 -57.95 -38.66 38.69
#